data_AF-A0A7J6R6Y3-F1
#
_entry.id   AF-A0A7J6R6Y3-F1
#
_cell.length_a   1.000
_cell.length_b   1.000
_cell.length_c   1.000
_cell.angle_alpha   90.00
_cell.angle_beta   90.00
_cell.angle_gamma   90.00
#
_symmetry.space_group_name_H-M   'P 1'
#
loop_
_entity.id
_entity.type
_entity.pdbx_description
1 polymer ?
#
loop_
_entity_poly.entity_id
_entity_poly.type
_entity_poly.pdbx_seq_one_letter_code
_entity_poly.pdbx_strand_id
1 'polypeptide(L)'
;MDAHTFDVALKFCGGQGSTLSPLEILTIRAGLDQLKCDAKFDKVYFWGRIAGIKGNYYIAYGLRSCSDAFPKKEFYFSTSTASDFVELPELVESEEDIVKSLVDQTQPFIGVPSK
;
A
#
# COMPACT_ATOMS: atom_id res chain seq x y z
N MET A 1 9.72 -0.99 1.28
CA MET A 1 10.34 -2.21 1.83
C MET A 1 10.08 -3.33 0.84
N ASP A 2 11.12 -4.02 0.37
CA ASP A 2 10.92 -5.15 -0.55
C ASP A 2 10.24 -6.32 0.17
N ALA A 3 9.39 -7.08 -0.51
CA ALA A 3 8.64 -8.19 0.08
C ALA A 3 9.54 -9.24 0.78
N HIS A 4 10.73 -9.54 0.24
CA HIS A 4 11.67 -10.48 0.84
C HIS A 4 12.36 -9.95 2.09
N THR A 5 12.53 -8.64 2.18
CA THR A 5 13.22 -7.98 3.30
C THR A 5 12.26 -7.35 4.28
N PHE A 6 10.95 -7.59 4.12
CA PHE A 6 9.90 -6.98 4.91
C PHE A 6 10.08 -7.18 6.43
N ASP A 7 10.29 -8.43 6.87
CA ASP A 7 10.52 -8.75 8.28
C ASP A 7 11.76 -8.05 8.86
N VAL A 8 12.81 -7.92 8.05
CA VAL A 8 14.06 -7.28 8.45
C VAL A 8 13.85 -5.77 8.56
N ALA A 9 13.24 -5.16 7.55
CA ALA A 9 12.96 -3.74 7.51
C ALA A 9 12.01 -3.31 8.65
N LEU A 10 11.04 -4.13 9.00
CA LEU A 10 10.14 -3.86 10.13
C LEU A 10 10.87 -3.88 11.48
N LYS A 11 11.82 -4.80 11.68
CA LYS A 11 12.66 -4.82 12.89
C LYS A 11 13.50 -3.55 13.04
N PHE A 12 14.01 -3.01 11.94
CA PHE A 12 14.73 -1.73 11.95
C PHE A 12 13.80 -0.53 12.22
N CYS A 13 12.59 -0.51 11.64
CA CYS A 13 11.61 0.54 11.89
C CYS A 13 10.96 0.46 13.29
N GLY A 14 10.98 -0.69 13.95
CA GLY A 14 10.42 -0.88 15.29
C GLY A 14 11.03 0.05 16.35
N GLY A 15 12.29 0.48 16.18
CA GLY A 15 12.93 1.46 17.05
C GLY A 15 12.30 2.86 17.03
N GLN A 16 11.51 3.18 16.00
CA GLN A 16 10.84 4.48 15.83
C GLN A 16 9.37 4.45 16.29
N GLY A 17 8.93 3.38 16.97
CA GLY A 17 7.55 3.25 17.43
C GLY A 17 6.53 2.93 16.33
N SER A 18 6.97 2.76 15.08
CA SER A 18 6.12 2.28 13.98
C SER A 18 6.09 0.75 14.00
N THR A 19 5.31 0.20 14.93
CA THR A 19 5.11 -1.25 15.07
C THR A 19 3.78 -1.67 14.48
N LEU A 20 3.79 -2.82 13.80
CA LEU A 20 2.60 -3.50 13.30
C LEU A 20 2.28 -4.65 14.27
N SER A 21 1.00 -4.95 14.46
CA SER A 21 0.62 -6.14 15.23
C SER A 21 1.02 -7.40 14.46
N PRO A 22 1.30 -8.52 15.16
CA PRO A 22 1.66 -9.79 14.51
C PRO A 22 0.62 -10.27 13.48
N LEU A 23 -0.67 -10.01 13.74
CA LEU A 23 -1.74 -10.33 12.82
C LEU A 23 -1.64 -9.50 11.54
N GLU A 24 -1.43 -8.18 11.65
CA GLU A 24 -1.26 -7.29 10.49
C GLU A 24 -0.05 -7.71 9.66
N ILE A 25 1.07 -8.07 10.30
CA ILE A 25 2.27 -8.55 9.62
C ILE A 25 1.98 -9.78 8.77
N LEU A 26 1.26 -10.76 9.31
CA LEU A 26 0.89 -11.98 8.60
C LEU A 26 -0.05 -11.70 7.42
N THR A 27 -1.06 -10.84 7.63
CA THR A 27 -2.00 -10.45 6.57
C THR A 27 -1.28 -9.72 5.42
N ILE A 28 -0.43 -8.74 5.75
CA ILE A 28 0.36 -8.00 4.74
C ILE A 28 1.29 -8.94 3.99
N ARG A 29 1.96 -9.85 4.70
CA ARG A 29 2.87 -10.82 4.07
C ARG A 29 2.12 -11.74 3.10
N ALA A 30 0.98 -12.29 3.51
CA ALA A 30 0.16 -13.13 2.65
C ALA A 30 -0.30 -12.40 1.38
N GLY A 31 -0.73 -11.14 1.51
CA GLY A 31 -1.14 -10.33 0.36
C GLY A 31 0.03 -9.91 -0.55
N LEU A 32 1.22 -9.64 0.00
CA LEU A 32 2.43 -9.37 -0.79
C LEU A 32 2.89 -10.62 -1.55
N ASP A 33 2.82 -11.80 -0.95
CA ASP A 33 3.12 -13.07 -1.61
C ASP A 33 2.11 -13.36 -2.73
N GLN A 34 0.82 -13.06 -2.53
CA GLN A 34 -0.22 -13.17 -3.56
C GLN A 34 0.05 -12.21 -4.73
N LEU A 35 0.37 -10.94 -4.45
CA LEU A 35 0.75 -9.97 -5.48
C LEU A 35 1.99 -10.40 -6.26
N LYS A 36 2.96 -11.02 -5.60
CA LYS A 36 4.18 -11.50 -6.24
C LYS A 36 3.93 -12.75 -7.11
N CYS A 37 3.01 -13.61 -6.70
CA CYS A 37 2.58 -14.76 -7.51
C CYS A 37 1.84 -14.34 -8.78
N ASP A 38 1.21 -13.16 -8.77
CA ASP A 38 0.67 -12.56 -9.99
C ASP A 38 1.85 -12.16 -10.89
N ALA A 39 2.05 -12.90 -12.00
CA ALA A 39 3.24 -12.84 -12.87
C ALA A 39 3.43 -11.51 -13.64
N LYS A 40 2.77 -10.44 -13.19
CA LYS A 40 2.80 -9.10 -13.80
C LYS A 40 3.90 -8.21 -13.22
N PHE A 41 4.43 -8.52 -12.02
CA PHE A 41 5.42 -7.67 -11.33
C PHE A 41 6.79 -8.32 -11.25
N ASP A 42 7.84 -7.53 -11.50
CA ASP A 42 9.24 -7.94 -11.32
C ASP A 42 9.60 -7.92 -9.83
N LYS A 43 9.15 -6.86 -9.14
CA LYS A 43 9.36 -6.65 -7.70
C LYS A 43 8.14 -6.01 -7.08
N VAL A 44 7.82 -6.44 -5.86
CA VAL A 44 6.72 -5.89 -5.06
C VAL A 44 7.31 -5.28 -3.80
N TYR A 45 6.88 -4.06 -3.50
CA TYR A 45 7.33 -3.30 -2.35
C TYR A 45 6.15 -2.89 -1.49
N PHE A 46 6.30 -3.08 -0.18
CA PHE A 46 5.43 -2.45 0.79
C PHE A 46 5.84 -0.99 0.98
N TRP A 47 4.89 -0.06 0.84
CA TRP A 47 5.12 1.37 1.08
C TRP A 47 4.94 1.71 2.55
N GLY A 48 3.79 1.36 3.13
CA GLY A 48 3.46 1.75 4.48
C GLY A 48 1.99 1.54 4.86
N ARG A 49 1.64 2.05 6.04
CA ARG A 49 0.28 2.02 6.58
C ARG A 49 -0.25 3.44 6.74
N ILE A 50 -1.50 3.66 6.34
CA ILE A 50 -2.27 4.85 6.70
C ILE A 50 -3.23 4.47 7.83
N ALA A 51 -3.11 5.16 8.95
CA ALA A 51 -4.02 4.97 10.08
C ALA A 51 -5.36 5.64 9.78
N GLY A 52 -6.42 4.85 9.75
CA GLY A 52 -7.79 5.35 9.62
C GLY A 52 -8.57 5.20 10.93
N ILE A 53 -9.72 5.88 11.02
CA ILE A 53 -10.57 5.92 12.21
C ILE A 53 -11.18 4.54 12.51
N LYS A 54 -11.67 3.83 11.48
CA LYS A 54 -12.28 2.49 11.62
C LYS A 54 -11.38 1.35 11.18
N GLY A 55 -10.39 1.62 10.33
CA GLY A 55 -9.54 0.61 9.74
C GLY A 55 -8.30 1.23 9.13
N ASN A 56 -7.21 0.47 9.17
CA ASN A 56 -5.94 0.85 8.56
C ASN A 56 -5.93 0.50 7.07
N TYR A 57 -5.26 1.33 6.27
CA TYR A 57 -4.94 1.02 4.87
C TYR A 57 -3.48 0.61 4.77
N TYR A 58 -3.22 -0.48 4.08
CA TYR A 58 -1.89 -0.95 3.73
C TYR A 58 -1.64 -0.67 2.28
N ILE A 59 -0.53 -0.02 1.97
CA ILE A 59 -0.17 0.34 0.60
C ILE A 59 1.04 -0.46 0.19
N ALA A 60 0.93 -1.11 -0.97
CA ALA A 60 2.02 -1.75 -1.68
C ALA A 60 2.13 -1.15 -3.09
N TYR A 61 3.27 -1.35 -3.74
CA TYR A 61 3.43 -1.02 -5.15
C TYR A 61 4.26 -2.09 -5.84
N GLY A 62 3.86 -2.42 -7.07
CA GLY A 62 4.60 -3.28 -7.98
C GLY A 62 5.43 -2.46 -8.94
N LEU A 63 6.64 -2.91 -9.23
CA LEU A 63 7.42 -2.43 -10.36
C LEU A 63 7.25 -3.40 -11.52
N ARG A 64 6.71 -2.89 -12.63
CA ARG A 64 6.65 -3.63 -13.88
C ARG A 64 7.82 -3.23 -14.76
N SER A 65 8.60 -4.23 -15.16
CA SER A 65 9.67 -4.07 -16.15
C SER A 65 9.04 -3.71 -17.49
N CYS A 66 9.10 -2.43 -17.85
CA CYS A 66 8.70 -1.93 -19.16
C CYS A 66 9.95 -1.72 -20.01
N SER A 67 9.83 -1.82 -21.34
CA SER A 67 10.94 -1.58 -22.26
C SER A 67 11.41 -0.12 -22.29
N ASP A 68 10.65 0.80 -21.71
CA ASP A 68 11.03 2.20 -21.52
C ASP A 68 12.05 2.38 -20.38
N ALA A 69 12.82 3.47 -20.43
CA ALA A 69 13.97 3.75 -19.56
C ALA A 69 13.67 3.76 -18.03
N PHE A 70 12.40 3.73 -17.62
CA PHE A 70 11.98 3.69 -16.22
C PHE A 70 10.85 2.67 -15.98
N PRO A 71 10.93 1.84 -14.93
CA PRO A 71 9.88 0.91 -14.58
C PRO A 71 8.61 1.64 -14.12
N LYS A 72 7.44 1.18 -14.59
CA LYS A 72 6.15 1.74 -14.17
C LYS A 72 5.79 1.24 -12.77
N LYS A 73 5.30 2.15 -11.93
CA LYS A 73 4.84 1.88 -10.56
C LYS A 73 3.32 1.74 -10.57
N GLU A 74 2.83 0.55 -10.26
CA GLU A 74 1.41 0.27 -10.06
C GLU A 74 1.16 0.19 -8.55
N PHE A 75 0.23 1.01 -8.04
CA PHE A 75 -0.06 1.06 -6.61
C PHE A 75 -1.23 0.16 -6.27
N TYR A 76 -1.12 -0.50 -5.12
CA TYR A 76 -2.10 -1.40 -4.56
C TYR A 76 -2.42 -1.00 -3.13
N PHE A 77 -3.69 -1.08 -2.75
CA PHE A 77 -4.10 -0.94 -1.36
C PHE A 77 -4.89 -2.14 -0.88
N SER A 78 -4.78 -2.39 0.42
CA SER A 78 -5.58 -3.36 1.16
C SER A 78 -6.08 -2.70 2.44
N THR A 79 -7.27 -3.09 2.87
CA THR A 79 -7.82 -2.71 4.18
C THR A 79 -7.53 -3.78 5.22
N SER A 80 -7.50 -3.39 6.51
CA SER A 80 -7.20 -4.27 7.65
C SER A 80 -7.95 -5.61 7.70
N THR A 81 -9.09 -5.74 7.03
CA THR A 81 -9.92 -6.94 6.98
C THR A 81 -9.65 -7.90 5.81
N ALA A 82 -8.88 -7.51 4.80
CA ALA A 82 -8.72 -8.30 3.57
C ALA A 82 -7.25 -8.45 3.16
N SER A 83 -6.82 -9.68 2.89
CA SER A 83 -5.48 -9.97 2.34
C SER A 83 -5.37 -9.63 0.86
N ASP A 84 -6.49 -9.38 0.19
CA ASP A 84 -6.55 -9.03 -1.22
C ASP A 84 -6.16 -7.56 -1.43
N PHE A 85 -5.11 -7.36 -2.23
CA PHE A 85 -4.66 -6.06 -2.66
C PHE A 85 -5.38 -5.65 -3.94
N VAL A 86 -6.06 -4.51 -3.89
CA VAL A 86 -6.81 -3.93 -5.02
C VAL A 86 -5.96 -2.83 -5.66
N GLU A 87 -5.94 -2.77 -6.99
CA GLU A 87 -5.24 -1.71 -7.74
C GLU A 87 -5.87 -0.34 -7.46
N LEU A 88 -5.03 0.67 -7.24
CA LEU A 88 -5.52 2.06 -7.19
C LEU A 88 -5.74 2.56 -8.63
N PRO A 89 -6.89 3.20 -8.90
CA PRO A 89 -7.11 3.87 -10.18
C PRO A 89 -6.06 4.98 -10.36
N GLU A 90 -5.60 5.14 -11.60
CA GLU A 90 -4.75 6.28 -11.96
C GLU A 90 -5.57 7.57 -11.82
N LEU A 91 -5.02 8.55 -11.10
CA LEU A 91 -5.65 9.86 -10.93
C LEU A 91 -5.84 10.52 -12.30
N VAL A 92 -7.09 10.75 -12.67
CA VAL A 92 -7.42 11.54 -13.86
C VAL A 92 -7.24 13.01 -13.50
N GLU A 93 -6.72 13.83 -14.42
CA GLU A 93 -6.51 15.29 -14.24
C GLU A 93 -7.79 16.06 -13.84
N SER A 94 -8.97 15.44 -13.94
CA SER A 94 -10.23 16.03 -13.45
C SER A 94 -10.44 15.88 -11.93
N GLU A 95 -9.70 14.97 -11.28
CA GLU A 95 -9.83 14.65 -9.85
C GLU A 95 -8.77 15.35 -9.00
N GLU A 96 -7.77 15.99 -9.62
CA GLU A 96 -6.71 16.72 -8.92
C GLU A 96 -7.25 17.93 -8.14
N ASP A 97 -8.31 18.56 -8.65
CA ASP A 97 -8.97 19.70 -8.00
C ASP A 97 -9.73 19.24 -6.76
N ILE A 98 -10.32 18.03 -6.84
CA ILE A 98 -10.98 17.37 -5.71
C ILE A 98 -9.94 17.01 -4.64
N VAL A 99 -8.79 16.46 -5.03
CA VAL A 99 -7.70 16.15 -4.09
C VAL A 99 -7.19 17.42 -3.40
N LYS A 100 -6.99 18.52 -4.13
CA LYS A 100 -6.60 19.81 -3.55
C LYS A 100 -7.63 20.32 -2.53
N SER A 101 -8.92 20.22 -2.86
CA SER A 101 -9.99 20.59 -1.93
C SER A 101 -10.04 19.69 -0.69
N LEU A 102 -9.69 18.40 -0.81
CA LEU A 102 -9.69 17.45 0.31
C LEU A 102 -8.48 17.62 1.23
N VAL A 103 -7.34 18.04 0.68
CA VAL A 103 -6.13 18.37 1.48
C VAL A 103 -6.42 19.51 2.46
N ASP A 104 -7.21 20.51 2.04
CA ASP A 104 -7.57 21.65 2.88
C ASP A 104 -8.47 21.26 4.07
N GLN A 105 -9.24 20.17 3.94
CA GLN A 105 -10.22 19.77 4.96
C GLN A 105 -9.62 19.01 6.16
N THR A 106 -8.35 18.59 6.13
CA THR A 106 -7.66 17.88 7.22
C THR A 106 -8.49 16.80 7.93
N GLN A 107 -9.33 16.08 7.19
CA GLN A 107 -10.15 15.01 7.78
C GLN A 107 -9.35 13.71 7.83
N PRO A 108 -9.36 12.99 8.97
CA PRO A 108 -8.72 11.69 9.06
C PRO A 108 -9.44 10.65 8.19
N PHE A 109 -8.68 9.75 7.58
CA PHE A 109 -9.23 8.70 6.73
C PHE A 109 -10.18 7.78 7.51
N ILE A 110 -11.35 7.47 6.95
CA ILE A 110 -12.39 6.73 7.69
C ILE A 110 -12.06 5.23 7.79
N GLY A 111 -11.33 4.65 6.82
CA GLY A 111 -11.04 3.20 6.81
C GLY A 111 -12.02 2.37 5.97
N VAL A 112 -12.86 3.00 5.15
CA VAL A 112 -13.81 2.33 4.25
C VAL A 112 -13.47 2.72 2.81
N PRO A 113 -13.24 1.77 1.89
CA PRO A 113 -12.84 2.07 0.52
C PRO A 113 -14.01 2.56 -0.36
N SER A 114 -15.23 2.54 0.17
CA SER A 114 -16.48 2.92 -0.52
C SER A 114 -17.01 4.30 -0.14
N LYS A 115 -16.25 5.11 0.62
CA LYS A 115 -16.67 6.44 1.09
C LYS A 115 -15.60 7.48 0.87
#